data_AF-A0A933UIV1-F1
#
_entry.id   AF-A0A933UIV1-F1
#
_cell.length_a   1.000
_cell.length_b   1.000
_cell.length_c   1.000
_cell.angle_alpha   90.00
_cell.angle_beta   90.00
_cell.angle_gamma   90.00
#
_symmetry.space_group_name_H-M   'P 1'
#
loop_
_entity.id
_entity.type
_entity.pdbx_description
1 polymer ?
#
loop_
_entity_poly.entity_id
_entity_poly.type
_entity_poly.pdbx_seq_one_letter_code
_entity_poly.pdbx_strand_id
1 'polypeptide(L)'
;MTPSKTGRIVIVGGAIVGSCCAWQLRRAGHIGPITVLDKDMSYERSSTALSAASIRTQFGTPTCIAMSLYAVELFRDLAAQLGEEDAHIGYVEAGYLILGGSAQADERATAAEMQRTHGADVIALTGDDLASRFPQLDFDGVGIGT
;
A
#
# COMPACT_ATOMS: atom_id res chain seq x y z
N MET A 1 -5.00 -28.59 8.74
CA MET A 1 -4.83 -28.42 10.20
C MET A 1 -5.35 -27.04 10.56
N THR A 2 -6.49 -26.93 11.23
CA THR A 2 -7.02 -25.62 11.64
C THR A 2 -6.10 -25.08 12.73
N PRO A 3 -5.50 -23.88 12.58
CA PRO A 3 -4.63 -23.33 13.62
C PRO A 3 -5.41 -23.24 14.93
N SER A 4 -4.81 -23.70 16.03
CA SER A 4 -5.42 -23.56 17.35
C SER A 4 -5.65 -22.08 17.65
N LYS A 5 -6.91 -21.71 17.93
CA LYS A 5 -7.27 -20.33 18.32
C LYS A 5 -6.64 -19.90 19.66
N THR A 6 -6.12 -20.85 20.44
CA THR A 6 -5.56 -20.63 21.78
C THR A 6 -4.05 -20.85 21.86
N GLY A 7 -3.40 -21.28 20.77
CA GLY A 7 -1.95 -21.48 20.72
C GLY A 7 -1.18 -20.19 21.01
N ARG A 8 0.06 -20.29 21.49
CA ARG A 8 0.93 -19.11 21.65
C ARG A 8 1.58 -18.77 20.31
N ILE A 9 1.54 -17.49 19.93
CA ILE A 9 2.19 -16.97 18.72
C ILE A 9 3.29 -16.00 19.13
N VAL A 10 4.47 -16.16 18.53
CA VAL A 10 5.59 -15.21 18.66
C VAL A 10 5.86 -14.61 17.29
N ILE A 11 5.86 -13.28 17.21
CA ILE A 11 6.15 -12.50 16.01
C ILE A 11 7.50 -11.82 16.20
N VAL A 12 8.40 -12.00 15.23
CA VAL A 12 9.75 -11.42 15.25
C VAL A 12 9.83 -10.31 14.21
N GLY A 13 10.12 -9.09 14.67
CA GLY A 13 9.94 -7.84 13.95
C GLY A 13 8.60 -7.20 14.32
N GLY A 14 8.64 -6.04 14.99
CA GLY A 14 7.47 -5.38 15.57
C GLY A 14 6.98 -4.15 14.81
N ALA A 15 7.72 -3.69 13.79
CA ALA A 15 7.30 -2.61 12.92
C ALA A 15 6.02 -2.96 12.10
N ILE A 16 5.70 -2.20 11.05
CA ILE A 16 4.35 -2.22 10.43
C ILE A 16 3.82 -3.63 10.09
N VAL A 17 4.67 -4.50 9.54
CA VAL A 17 4.26 -5.86 9.15
C VAL A 17 3.92 -6.69 10.39
N GLY A 18 4.79 -6.73 11.40
CA GLY A 18 4.58 -7.53 12.60
C GLY A 18 3.42 -7.06 13.46
N SER A 19 3.31 -5.74 13.64
CA SER A 19 2.18 -5.12 14.35
C SER A 19 0.86 -5.38 13.62
N CYS A 20 0.83 -5.22 12.29
CA CYS A 20 -0.36 -5.54 11.49
C CYS A 20 -0.72 -7.04 11.58
N CYS A 21 0.27 -7.94 11.53
CA CYS A 21 0.03 -9.37 11.74
C CYS A 21 -0.61 -9.66 13.11
N ALA A 22 -0.09 -9.08 14.19
CA ALA A 22 -0.66 -9.24 15.53
C ALA A 22 -2.13 -8.77 15.58
N TRP A 23 -2.40 -7.60 15.01
CA TRP A 23 -3.73 -7.01 14.96
C TRP A 23 -4.70 -7.86 14.12
N GLN A 24 -4.29 -8.31 12.94
CA GLN A 24 -5.10 -9.16 12.07
C GLN A 24 -5.39 -10.53 12.68
N LEU A 25 -4.43 -11.11 13.42
CA LEU A 25 -4.66 -12.35 14.17
C LEU A 25 -5.77 -12.19 15.21
N ARG A 26 -5.81 -11.05 15.92
CA ARG A 26 -6.92 -10.74 16.84
C ARG A 26 -8.24 -10.62 16.09
N ARG A 27 -8.29 -9.89 14.97
CA ARG A 27 -9.50 -9.78 14.13
C ARG A 27 -9.97 -11.13 13.57
N ALA A 28 -9.04 -12.04 13.26
CA ALA A 28 -9.34 -13.40 12.83
C ALA A 28 -9.84 -14.32 13.97
N GLY A 29 -9.97 -13.81 15.20
CA GLY A 29 -10.49 -14.53 16.35
C GLY A 29 -9.45 -15.37 17.11
N HIS A 30 -8.17 -15.05 16.97
CA HIS A 30 -7.13 -15.64 17.82
C HIS A 30 -7.22 -15.08 19.25
N ILE A 31 -7.46 -15.96 20.22
CA ILE A 31 -7.62 -15.62 21.64
C ILE A 31 -6.41 -16.02 22.48
N GLY A 32 -5.45 -16.76 21.90
CA GLY A 32 -4.20 -17.12 22.56
C GLY A 32 -3.27 -15.93 22.80
N PRO A 33 -2.15 -16.15 23.53
CA PRO A 33 -1.14 -15.12 23.75
C PRO A 33 -0.37 -14.83 22.46
N ILE A 34 -0.24 -13.54 22.12
CA ILE A 34 0.61 -13.03 21.04
C ILE A 34 1.74 -12.23 21.68
N THR A 35 2.98 -12.57 21.36
CA THR A 35 4.17 -11.83 21.78
C THR A 35 4.86 -11.28 20.55
N VAL A 36 4.97 -9.95 20.47
CA VAL A 36 5.72 -9.26 19.40
C VAL A 36 7.07 -8.85 19.98
N LEU A 37 8.13 -9.25 19.30
CA LEU A 37 9.51 -8.95 19.69
C LEU A 37 10.19 -8.19 18.56
N ASP A 38 10.96 -7.17 18.89
CA ASP A 38 11.87 -6.50 17.96
C ASP A 38 13.25 -6.39 18.62
N LYS A 39 14.29 -6.28 17.79
CA LYS A 39 15.64 -5.98 18.25
C LYS A 39 15.71 -4.57 18.86
N ASP A 40 14.87 -3.67 18.36
CA ASP A 40 14.74 -2.29 18.84
C ASP A 40 13.26 -1.88 18.87
N MET A 41 12.70 -1.81 20.08
CA MET A 41 11.29 -1.49 20.30
C MET A 41 10.94 -0.01 20.06
N SER A 42 11.93 0.87 19.86
CA SER A 42 11.69 2.24 19.43
C SER A 42 11.28 2.33 17.95
N TYR A 43 11.64 1.30 17.16
CA TYR A 43 11.51 1.26 15.70
C TYR A 43 12.21 2.38 14.93
N GLU A 44 12.98 3.26 15.59
CA GLU A 44 13.57 4.47 14.99
C GLU A 44 14.43 4.14 13.76
N ARG A 45 15.10 2.99 13.77
CA ARG A 45 15.97 2.52 12.68
C ARG A 45 15.32 1.48 11.78
N SER A 46 14.02 1.23 11.95
CA SER A 46 13.28 0.29 11.10
C SER A 46 13.03 0.89 9.71
N SER A 47 12.87 0.04 8.71
CA SER A 47 12.44 0.49 7.37
C SER A 47 11.07 1.15 7.37
N THR A 48 10.23 0.85 8.37
CA THR A 48 8.93 1.52 8.55
C THR A 48 9.11 2.98 8.93
N ALA A 49 9.91 3.26 9.95
CA ALA A 49 10.14 4.63 10.43
C ALA A 49 10.93 5.48 9.43
N LEU A 50 11.85 4.87 8.69
CA LEU A 50 12.69 5.55 7.69
C LEU A 50 12.06 5.61 6.29
N SER A 51 10.82 5.13 6.13
CA SER A 51 10.12 5.13 4.85
C SER A 51 9.70 6.55 4.44
N ALA A 52 9.69 6.81 3.13
CA ALA A 52 9.04 8.01 2.56
C ALA A 52 7.50 7.91 2.55
N ALA A 53 6.93 6.87 3.18
CA ALA A 53 5.49 6.66 3.38
C ALA A 53 4.63 6.70 2.09
N SER A 54 5.22 6.26 0.99
CA SER A 54 4.60 6.22 -0.33
C SER A 54 3.51 5.14 -0.46
N ILE A 55 2.26 5.54 -0.71
CA ILE A 55 1.10 4.61 -0.82
C ILE A 55 0.47 4.65 -2.22
N ARG A 56 0.48 3.53 -2.93
CA ARG A 56 -0.07 3.40 -4.29
C ARG A 56 -0.84 2.09 -4.46
N THR A 57 -1.67 2.02 -5.50
CA THR A 57 -2.43 0.81 -5.89
C THR A 57 -1.93 0.19 -7.20
N GLN A 58 -1.00 0.86 -7.89
CA GLN A 58 -0.44 0.40 -9.15
C GLN A 58 0.59 -0.73 -8.92
N PHE A 59 0.33 -1.96 -9.34
CA PHE A 59 1.29 -3.08 -9.23
C PHE A 59 1.21 -4.06 -10.40
N GLY A 60 2.27 -4.83 -10.59
CA GLY A 60 2.39 -5.80 -11.70
C GLY A 60 1.65 -7.11 -11.49
N THR A 61 0.99 -7.34 -10.35
CA THR A 61 0.24 -8.57 -10.10
C THR A 61 -1.10 -8.31 -9.40
N PRO A 62 -2.13 -9.13 -9.66
CA PRO A 62 -3.44 -9.03 -8.99
C PRO A 62 -3.34 -9.07 -7.47
N THR A 63 -2.46 -9.91 -6.93
CA THR A 63 -2.27 -10.06 -5.48
C THR A 63 -1.74 -8.77 -4.86
N CYS A 64 -0.73 -8.13 -5.47
CA CYS A 64 -0.20 -6.88 -4.95
C CYS A 64 -1.23 -5.74 -5.04
N ILE A 65 -2.04 -5.71 -6.10
CA ILE A 65 -3.14 -4.74 -6.25
C ILE A 65 -4.16 -4.93 -5.12
N ALA A 66 -4.64 -6.16 -4.91
CA ALA A 66 -5.63 -6.46 -3.86
C ALA A 66 -5.11 -6.11 -2.45
N MET A 67 -3.84 -6.42 -2.14
CA MET A 67 -3.21 -6.04 -0.87
C MET A 67 -3.14 -4.53 -0.69
N SER A 68 -2.88 -3.78 -1.77
CA SER A 68 -2.76 -2.34 -1.72
C SER A 68 -4.12 -1.65 -1.58
N LEU A 69 -5.14 -2.15 -2.28
CA LEU A 69 -6.52 -1.68 -2.13
C LEU A 69 -7.02 -1.90 -0.71
N TYR A 70 -6.76 -3.08 -0.14
CA TYR A 70 -7.06 -3.37 1.28
C TYR A 70 -6.38 -2.36 2.22
N ALA A 71 -5.10 -2.07 2.00
CA ALA A 71 -4.36 -1.11 2.82
C ALA A 71 -4.93 0.31 2.70
N VAL A 72 -5.28 0.76 1.49
CA VAL A 72 -5.89 2.08 1.26
C VAL A 72 -7.24 2.19 1.97
N GLU A 73 -8.10 1.17 1.88
CA GLU A 73 -9.37 1.14 2.61
C GLU A 73 -9.17 1.21 4.13
N LEU A 74 -8.19 0.45 4.65
CA LEU A 74 -7.83 0.49 6.06
C LEU A 74 -7.35 1.88 6.49
N PHE A 75 -6.51 2.54 5.68
CA PHE A 75 -5.97 3.85 6.04
C PHE A 75 -7.01 4.98 6.00
N ARG A 76 -7.98 4.91 5.09
CA ARG A 76 -9.08 5.90 5.02
C ARG A 76 -9.93 5.95 6.29
N ASP A 77 -10.05 4.82 6.99
CA ASP A 77 -10.92 4.66 8.15
C ASP A 77 -10.16 4.13 9.39
N LEU A 78 -8.85 4.39 9.48
CA LEU A 78 -7.96 3.71 10.42
C LEU A 78 -8.42 3.85 11.88
N ALA A 79 -8.84 5.05 12.28
CA ALA A 79 -9.31 5.32 13.64
C ALA A 79 -10.51 4.43 14.01
N ALA A 80 -11.50 4.32 13.13
CA ALA A 80 -12.66 3.44 13.37
C ALA A 80 -12.28 1.96 13.29
N GLN A 81 -11.39 1.58 12.37
CA GLN A 81 -10.91 0.19 12.25
C GLN A 81 -10.14 -0.26 13.51
N LEU A 82 -9.41 0.65 14.15
CA LEU A 82 -8.67 0.39 15.40
C LEU A 82 -9.54 0.57 16.65
N GLY A 83 -10.65 1.30 16.56
CA GLY A 83 -11.46 1.69 17.72
C GLY A 83 -10.77 2.75 18.59
N GLU A 84 -9.85 3.52 18.01
CA GLU A 84 -9.00 4.49 18.69
C GLU A 84 -9.14 5.82 17.93
N GLU A 85 -9.88 6.78 18.50
CA GLU A 85 -10.20 8.04 17.82
C GLU A 85 -8.95 8.82 17.42
N ASP A 86 -7.89 8.78 18.25
CA ASP A 86 -6.64 9.49 18.02
C ASP A 86 -5.68 8.77 17.04
N ALA A 87 -6.08 7.64 16.45
CA ALA A 87 -5.23 6.88 15.52
C ALA A 87 -5.18 7.51 14.11
N HIS A 88 -4.52 8.66 14.03
CA HIS A 88 -4.28 9.40 12.80
C HIS A 88 -2.82 9.25 12.33
N ILE A 89 -2.64 8.80 11.09
CA ILE A 89 -1.31 8.58 10.48
C ILE A 89 -0.92 9.67 9.46
N GLY A 90 -1.69 10.75 9.37
CA GLY A 90 -1.47 11.81 8.38
C GLY A 90 -1.62 11.33 6.94
N TYR A 91 -2.49 10.33 6.69
CA TYR A 91 -2.71 9.79 5.36
C TYR A 91 -3.35 10.84 4.44
N VAL A 92 -2.69 11.12 3.32
CA VAL A 92 -3.19 12.02 2.27
C VAL A 92 -3.23 11.24 0.96
N GLU A 93 -4.41 11.15 0.38
CA GLU A 93 -4.63 10.43 -0.87
C GLU A 93 -4.34 11.35 -2.08
N ALA A 94 -3.07 11.40 -2.48
CA ALA A 94 -2.59 12.26 -3.57
C ALA A 94 -2.37 11.52 -4.92
N GLY A 95 -2.60 10.21 -4.95
CA GLY A 95 -2.34 9.37 -6.12
C GLY A 95 -0.85 9.20 -6.44
N TYR A 96 -0.55 8.49 -7.54
CA TYR A 96 0.80 8.29 -8.06
C TYR A 96 0.82 8.57 -9.56
N LEU A 97 1.88 9.25 -10.01
CA LEU A 97 2.19 9.40 -11.43
C LEU A 97 3.48 8.62 -11.72
N ILE A 98 3.37 7.56 -12.51
CA ILE A 98 4.52 6.80 -12.99
C ILE A 98 4.69 7.05 -14.49
N LEU A 99 5.84 7.57 -14.87
CA LEU A 99 6.18 7.90 -16.25
C LEU A 99 6.89 6.73 -16.95
N GLY A 100 6.57 6.54 -18.22
CA GLY A 100 7.24 5.60 -19.12
C GLY A 100 7.61 6.27 -20.43
N GLY A 101 8.75 5.87 -21.00
CA GLY A 101 9.14 6.30 -22.34
C GLY A 101 8.27 5.67 -23.43
N SER A 102 8.35 6.16 -24.66
CA SER A 102 7.53 5.69 -25.79
C SER A 102 7.62 4.18 -26.04
N ALA A 103 8.80 3.58 -25.83
CA ALA A 103 8.99 2.12 -25.99
C ALA A 103 8.21 1.28 -24.96
N GLN A 104 7.74 1.88 -23.87
CA GLN A 104 6.99 1.20 -22.80
C GLN A 104 5.49 1.52 -22.84
N ALA A 105 5.03 2.36 -23.78
CA ALA A 105 3.67 2.90 -23.79
C ALA A 105 2.62 1.78 -23.85
N ASP A 106 2.75 0.86 -24.80
CA ASP A 106 1.78 -0.22 -25.04
C ASP A 106 1.72 -1.21 -23.86
N GLU A 107 2.89 -1.59 -23.33
CA GLU A 107 2.98 -2.48 -22.16
C GLU A 107 2.32 -1.85 -20.93
N ARG A 108 2.57 -0.56 -20.69
CA ARG A 108 2.00 0.17 -19.55
C ARG A 108 0.51 0.42 -19.72
N ALA A 109 0.02 0.68 -20.93
CA ALA A 109 -1.41 0.78 -21.19
C ALA A 109 -2.12 -0.56 -20.92
N THR A 110 -1.52 -1.67 -21.33
CA THR A 110 -2.02 -3.02 -21.04
C THR A 110 -2.00 -3.32 -19.55
N ALA A 111 -0.93 -2.94 -18.84
CA ALA A 111 -0.85 -3.07 -17.39
C ALA A 111 -1.87 -2.19 -16.65
N ALA A 112 -2.14 -0.97 -17.12
CA ALA A 112 -3.18 -0.10 -16.60
C ALA A 112 -4.57 -0.74 -16.71
N GLU A 113 -4.87 -1.40 -17.83
CA GLU A 113 -6.12 -2.15 -17.97
C GLU A 113 -6.21 -3.32 -17.00
N MET A 114 -5.16 -4.14 -16.88
CA MET A 114 -5.11 -5.22 -15.90
C MET A 114 -5.37 -4.69 -14.47
N GLN A 115 -4.72 -3.59 -14.10
CA GLN A 115 -4.92 -2.97 -12.79
C GLN A 115 -6.38 -2.53 -12.57
N ARG A 116 -7.01 -1.92 -13.58
CA ARG A 116 -8.45 -1.55 -13.54
C ARG A 116 -9.35 -2.76 -13.38
N THR A 117 -9.09 -3.86 -14.09
CA THR A 117 -9.89 -5.10 -13.94
C THR A 117 -9.81 -5.70 -12.54
N HIS A 118 -8.76 -5.38 -11.77
CA HIS A 118 -8.58 -5.77 -10.37
C HIS A 118 -8.98 -4.67 -9.36
N GLY A 119 -9.67 -3.61 -9.82
CA GLY A 119 -10.28 -2.60 -8.96
C GLY A 119 -9.39 -1.40 -8.63
N ALA A 120 -8.18 -1.30 -9.18
CA ALA A 120 -7.36 -0.10 -9.01
C ALA A 120 -7.86 1.04 -9.90
N ASP A 121 -7.96 2.25 -9.34
CA ASP A 121 -8.24 3.47 -10.10
C ASP A 121 -6.94 3.97 -10.76
N VAL A 122 -6.71 3.52 -12.00
CA VAL A 122 -5.52 3.87 -12.79
C VAL A 122 -5.98 4.45 -14.12
N ILE A 123 -5.49 5.64 -14.43
CA ILE A 123 -5.67 6.30 -15.72
C ILE A 123 -4.41 6.13 -16.56
N ALA A 124 -4.54 6.14 -17.88
CA ALA A 124 -3.38 6.21 -18.77
C ALA A 124 -3.47 7.54 -19.53
N LEU A 125 -2.45 8.38 -19.40
CA LEU A 125 -2.36 9.71 -20.01
C LEU A 125 -1.21 9.75 -21.01
N THR A 126 -1.40 10.50 -22.09
CA THR A 126 -0.37 10.75 -23.11
C THR A 126 0.02 12.24 -23.10
N GLY A 127 1.00 12.63 -23.93
CA GLY A 127 1.69 13.93 -23.87
C GLY A 127 0.81 15.15 -23.54
N ASP A 128 -0.21 15.42 -24.35
CA ASP A 128 -1.06 16.60 -24.14
C ASP A 128 -1.90 16.52 -22.86
N ASP A 129 -2.41 15.33 -22.52
CA ASP A 129 -3.19 15.12 -21.29
C ASP A 129 -2.31 15.26 -20.03
N LEU A 130 -1.05 14.81 -20.11
CA LEU A 130 -0.07 14.96 -19.04
C LEU A 130 0.28 16.43 -18.82
N ALA A 131 0.61 17.16 -19.88
CA ALA A 131 0.95 18.57 -19.81
C ALA A 131 -0.23 19.42 -19.30
N SER A 132 -1.45 19.08 -19.70
CA SER A 132 -2.67 19.73 -19.22
C SER A 132 -2.90 19.49 -17.72
N ARG A 133 -2.72 18.25 -17.25
CA ARG A 133 -2.98 17.87 -15.85
C ARG A 133 -1.86 18.28 -14.89
N PHE A 134 -0.62 18.28 -15.36
CA PHE A 134 0.59 18.57 -14.56
C PHE A 134 1.46 19.63 -15.25
N PRO A 135 0.97 20.87 -15.39
CA PRO A 135 1.63 21.91 -16.17
C PRO A 135 2.99 22.37 -15.59
N GLN A 136 3.35 21.91 -14.39
CA GLN A 136 4.63 22.21 -13.74
C GLN A 136 5.74 21.23 -14.13
N LEU A 137 5.43 20.16 -14.87
CA LEU A 137 6.39 19.12 -15.26
C LEU A 137 6.70 19.22 -16.76
N ASP A 138 7.93 18.84 -17.11
CA ASP A 138 8.34 18.63 -18.51
C ASP A 138 8.14 17.16 -18.87
N PHE A 139 7.51 16.92 -20.01
CA PHE A 139 7.18 15.59 -20.53
C PHE A 139 7.95 15.25 -21.81
N ASP A 140 9.00 15.99 -22.15
CA ASP A 140 9.88 15.60 -23.25
C ASP A 140 10.42 14.17 -23.05
N GLY A 141 10.35 13.36 -24.11
CA GLY A 141 10.70 11.93 -24.08
C GLY A 141 9.75 11.01 -23.29
N VAL A 142 8.66 11.54 -22.71
CA VAL A 142 7.64 10.72 -22.02
C VAL A 142 6.60 10.23 -23.02
N GLY A 143 6.40 8.91 -23.08
CA GLY A 143 5.40 8.29 -23.94
C GLY A 143 4.05 8.04 -23.26
N ILE A 144 4.06 7.84 -21.94
CA ILE A 144 2.86 7.55 -21.15
C ILE A 144 3.08 7.93 -19.69
N GLY A 145 2.00 8.35 -19.02
CA GLY A 145 1.94 8.43 -17.57
C GLY A 145 0.71 7.67 -17.05
N THR A 146 0.89 6.95 -15.95
CA THR A 146 -0.17 6.17 -15.30
C THR A 146 -0.30 6.49 -13.83
#